data_AF-A0A6A1VYU2-F1
#
_entry.id   AF-A0A6A1VYU2-F1
#
_cell.length_a   1.000
_cell.length_b   1.000
_cell.length_c   1.000
_cell.angle_alpha   90.00
_cell.angle_beta   90.00
_cell.angle_gamma   90.00
#
_symmetry.space_group_name_H-M   'P 1'
#
loop_
_entity.id
_entity.type
_entity.pdbx_description
1 polymer ?
#
loop_
_entity_poly.entity_id
_entity_poly.type
_entity_poly.pdbx_seq_one_letter_code
_entity_poly.pdbx_strand_id
1 'polypeptide(L)'
;MAMPASTMPPEKVEIFKSMEDWARNNVITYLKPVEKSWQPQEFMPDPTSDGFFEQVKELRERSKEVPDDYFVVLVGDMITEEALPTYQARINGLEIFRDQTGVDDTPWSIWGRGWSAEENRHGDLLNRCCLSAWGVHGRDYMGVYTHLVAKWNVEKLTGLSSEGREAQDYVCGLVKKMKRLEERGMAKAEVAPGIPFSWLCGREV
;
A
#
# COMPACT_ATOMS: atom_id res chain seq x y z
N MET A 1 -12.31 -20.18 -8.79
CA MET A 1 -11.02 -20.86 -8.50
C MET A 1 -10.92 -20.94 -6.99
N ALA A 2 -10.91 -22.14 -6.40
CA ALA A 2 -10.84 -22.28 -4.95
C ALA A 2 -9.48 -21.73 -4.47
N MET A 3 -9.48 -20.90 -3.43
CA MET A 3 -8.23 -20.51 -2.78
C MET A 3 -7.55 -21.78 -2.25
N PRO A 4 -6.24 -21.99 -2.51
CA PRO A 4 -5.55 -23.15 -1.98
C PRO A 4 -5.70 -23.21 -0.46
N ALA A 5 -5.80 -24.43 0.08
CA ALA A 5 -5.86 -24.67 1.53
C ALA A 5 -4.73 -23.92 2.26
N SER A 6 -5.00 -23.50 3.51
CA SER A 6 -4.03 -22.80 4.36
C SER A 6 -2.67 -23.49 4.26
N THR A 7 -1.67 -22.77 3.75
CA THR A 7 -0.29 -23.27 3.60
C THR A 7 0.46 -23.26 4.93
N MET A 8 -0.16 -22.70 5.99
CA MET A 8 0.42 -22.62 7.32
C MET A 8 -0.02 -23.83 8.14
N PRO A 9 0.92 -24.61 8.69
CA PRO A 9 0.57 -25.69 9.61
C PRO A 9 -0.19 -25.17 10.83
N PRO A 10 -1.29 -25.83 11.27
CA PRO A 10 -2.12 -25.36 12.38
C PRO A 10 -1.35 -25.08 13.67
N GLU A 11 -0.29 -25.84 13.95
CA GLU A 11 0.56 -25.65 15.12
C GLU A 11 1.27 -24.28 15.13
N LYS A 12 1.45 -23.64 13.97
CA LYS A 12 2.06 -22.30 13.89
C LYS A 12 1.07 -21.19 14.24
N VAL A 13 -0.24 -21.46 14.24
CA VAL A 13 -1.26 -20.48 14.67
C VAL A 13 -1.12 -20.18 16.16
N GLU A 14 -0.75 -21.18 16.97
CA GLU A 14 -0.54 -21.02 18.41
C GLU A 14 0.59 -20.03 18.74
N ILE A 15 1.57 -19.87 17.85
CA ILE A 15 2.61 -18.84 18.01
C ILE A 15 1.95 -17.45 18.05
N PHE A 16 1.04 -17.16 17.13
CA PHE A 16 0.37 -15.85 17.07
C PHE A 16 -0.56 -15.61 18.25
N LYS A 17 -1.25 -16.65 18.72
CA LYS A 17 -2.03 -16.57 19.97
C LYS A 17 -1.14 -16.25 21.17
N SER A 18 0.03 -16.91 21.27
CA SER A 18 0.98 -16.65 22.35
C SER A 18 1.61 -15.24 22.30
N MET A 19 1.55 -14.58 21.14
CA MET A 19 2.11 -13.26 20.92
C MET A 19 1.11 -12.11 21.10
N GLU A 20 -0.13 -12.37 21.51
CA GLU A 20 -1.16 -11.33 21.60
C GLU A 20 -0.78 -10.17 22.55
N ASP A 21 -0.28 -10.46 23.75
CA ASP A 21 0.18 -9.43 24.67
C ASP A 21 1.34 -8.62 24.09
N TRP A 22 2.26 -9.28 23.40
CA TRP A 22 3.34 -8.60 22.69
C TRP A 22 2.77 -7.68 21.60
N ALA A 23 1.79 -8.15 20.82
CA ALA A 23 1.18 -7.40 19.73
C ALA A 23 0.42 -6.16 20.24
N ARG A 24 -0.31 -6.28 21.36
CA ARG A 24 -0.96 -5.12 22.01
C ARG A 24 0.05 -4.03 22.37
N ASN A 25 1.21 -4.43 22.88
CA ASN A 25 2.22 -3.50 23.38
C ASN A 25 3.22 -3.00 22.32
N ASN A 26 3.30 -3.66 21.16
CA ASN A 26 4.33 -3.36 20.16
C ASN A 26 3.80 -3.14 18.74
N VAL A 27 2.61 -3.65 18.40
CA VAL A 27 2.01 -3.52 17.06
C VAL A 27 0.87 -2.50 17.08
N ILE A 28 -0.09 -2.67 18.00
CA ILE A 28 -1.26 -1.77 18.12
C ILE A 28 -0.83 -0.32 18.40
N THR A 29 0.30 -0.13 19.07
CA THR A 29 0.86 1.19 19.39
C THR A 29 1.20 2.03 18.16
N TYR A 30 1.31 1.43 16.97
CA TYR A 30 1.53 2.16 15.72
C TYR A 30 0.24 2.69 15.09
N LEU A 31 -0.94 2.20 15.49
CA LEU A 31 -2.21 2.79 15.08
C LEU A 31 -2.35 4.16 15.72
N LYS A 32 -2.67 5.17 14.92
CA LYS A 32 -2.93 6.51 15.43
C LYS A 32 -4.34 6.59 16.00
N PRO A 33 -4.53 7.19 17.19
CA PRO A 33 -5.87 7.54 17.67
C PRO A 33 -6.61 8.38 16.62
N VAL A 34 -7.89 8.11 16.41
CA VAL A 34 -8.72 8.76 15.37
C VAL A 34 -8.69 10.28 15.50
N GLU A 35 -8.70 10.79 16.73
CA GLU A 35 -8.68 12.20 17.10
C GLU A 35 -7.35 12.89 16.74
N LYS A 36 -6.30 12.11 16.48
CA LYS A 36 -4.97 12.58 16.04
C LYS A 36 -4.69 12.20 14.58
N SER A 37 -5.62 11.53 13.93
CA SER A 37 -5.51 11.14 12.53
C SER A 37 -6.09 12.24 11.66
N TRP A 38 -5.30 12.67 10.68
CA TRP A 38 -5.75 13.59 9.65
C TRP A 38 -6.99 13.04 8.95
N GLN A 39 -7.87 13.93 8.48
CA GLN A 39 -9.03 13.58 7.68
C GLN A 39 -8.94 14.16 6.27
N PRO A 40 -9.50 13.50 5.24
CA PRO A 40 -9.44 14.00 3.87
C PRO A 40 -9.86 15.46 3.72
N GLN A 41 -10.87 15.89 4.49
CA GLN A 41 -11.38 17.26 4.46
C GLN A 41 -10.33 18.33 4.83
N GLU A 42 -9.30 17.99 5.61
CA GLU A 42 -8.21 18.91 5.96
C GLU A 42 -7.36 19.33 4.75
N PHE A 43 -7.41 18.54 3.66
CA PHE A 43 -6.65 18.79 2.44
C PHE A 43 -7.53 19.20 1.25
N MET A 44 -8.84 19.33 1.47
CA MET A 44 -9.81 19.64 0.42
C MET A 44 -10.39 21.04 0.62
N PRO A 45 -10.88 21.70 -0.45
CA PRO A 45 -11.70 22.89 -0.33
C PRO A 45 -12.86 22.66 0.65
N ASP A 46 -13.07 23.61 1.56
CA ASP A 46 -14.09 23.51 2.60
C ASP A 46 -15.48 23.84 2.02
N PRO A 47 -16.39 22.85 1.88
CA PRO A 47 -17.71 23.08 1.29
C PRO A 47 -18.62 23.95 2.16
N THR A 48 -18.26 24.20 3.42
CA THR A 48 -19.01 25.05 4.35
C THR A 48 -18.51 26.49 4.38
N SER A 49 -17.38 26.77 3.72
CA SER A 49 -16.78 28.10 3.65
C SER A 49 -17.40 28.94 2.53
N ASP A 50 -17.60 30.24 2.77
CA ASP A 50 -17.98 31.20 1.73
C ASP A 50 -16.96 31.27 0.57
N GLY A 51 -15.71 30.84 0.82
CA GLY A 51 -14.62 30.79 -0.16
C GLY A 51 -14.53 29.49 -0.96
N PHE A 52 -15.46 28.54 -0.78
CA PHE A 52 -15.39 27.20 -1.38
C PHE A 52 -15.12 27.23 -2.89
N PHE A 53 -15.88 28.04 -3.63
CA PHE A 53 -15.76 28.10 -5.09
C PHE A 53 -14.41 28.65 -5.56
N GLU A 54 -13.82 29.60 -4.83
CA GLU A 54 -12.51 30.13 -5.19
C GLU A 54 -11.40 29.12 -4.87
N GLN A 55 -11.50 28.41 -3.74
CA GLN A 55 -10.58 27.31 -3.39
C GLN A 55 -10.60 26.18 -4.43
N VAL A 56 -11.81 25.79 -4.89
CA VAL A 56 -11.96 24.80 -5.97
C VAL A 56 -11.34 25.31 -7.28
N LYS A 57 -11.55 26.58 -7.61
CA LYS A 57 -10.98 27.19 -8.82
C LYS A 57 -9.46 27.22 -8.76
N GLU A 58 -8.87 27.65 -7.66
CA GLU A 58 -7.40 27.67 -7.47
C GLU A 58 -6.80 26.27 -7.60
N LEU A 59 -7.44 25.26 -7.00
CA LEU A 59 -7.03 23.86 -7.11
C LEU A 59 -7.02 23.41 -8.59
N ARG A 60 -8.09 23.73 -9.34
CA ARG A 60 -8.20 23.39 -10.78
C ARG A 60 -7.18 24.12 -11.64
N GLU A 61 -6.88 25.38 -11.35
CA GLU A 61 -5.87 26.14 -12.11
C GLU A 61 -4.49 25.53 -11.94
N ARG A 62 -4.08 25.18 -10.71
CA ARG A 62 -2.78 24.56 -10.45
C ARG A 62 -2.62 23.22 -11.17
N SER A 63 -3.66 22.39 -11.24
CA SER A 63 -3.55 21.11 -11.94
C SER A 63 -3.47 21.21 -13.45
N LYS A 64 -3.76 22.36 -14.08
CA LYS A 64 -3.49 22.52 -15.52
C LYS A 64 -2.00 22.46 -15.84
N GLU A 65 -1.14 22.75 -14.86
CA GLU A 65 0.32 22.71 -14.99
C GLU A 65 0.89 21.29 -14.76
N VAL A 66 0.05 20.33 -14.38
CA VAL A 66 0.47 18.96 -14.11
C VAL A 66 0.32 18.11 -15.39
N PRO A 67 1.37 17.39 -15.82
CA PRO A 67 1.33 16.58 -17.06
C PRO A 67 0.37 15.39 -17.00
N ASP A 68 -0.09 14.96 -18.17
CA ASP A 68 -0.95 13.79 -18.33
C ASP A 68 -0.29 12.48 -17.86
N ASP A 69 1.02 12.32 -18.08
CA ASP A 69 1.80 11.18 -17.57
C ASP A 69 1.64 11.00 -16.06
N TYR A 70 1.60 12.13 -15.35
CA TYR A 70 1.40 12.14 -13.92
C TYR A 70 -0.02 11.61 -13.62
N PHE A 71 -1.05 12.16 -14.26
CA PHE A 71 -2.42 11.71 -13.99
C PHE A 71 -2.66 10.21 -14.23
N VAL A 72 -2.02 9.61 -15.24
CA VAL A 72 -2.15 8.16 -15.45
C VAL A 72 -1.71 7.36 -14.22
N VAL A 73 -0.56 7.71 -13.63
CA VAL A 73 -0.04 6.99 -12.45
C VAL A 73 -0.94 7.24 -11.24
N LEU A 74 -1.41 8.47 -11.05
CA LEU A 74 -2.27 8.81 -9.91
C LEU A 74 -3.59 8.07 -9.97
N VAL A 75 -4.24 8.04 -11.15
CA VAL A 75 -5.51 7.34 -11.30
C VAL A 75 -5.31 5.85 -10.99
N GLY A 76 -4.19 5.28 -11.41
CA GLY A 76 -3.78 3.93 -11.03
C GLY A 76 -3.64 3.74 -9.51
N ASP A 77 -2.99 4.67 -8.82
CA ASP A 77 -2.85 4.65 -7.36
C ASP A 77 -4.22 4.75 -6.68
N MET A 78 -5.06 5.71 -7.07
CA MET A 78 -6.40 5.90 -6.52
C MET A 78 -7.27 4.65 -6.69
N ILE A 79 -7.27 4.04 -7.88
CA ILE A 79 -8.00 2.79 -8.13
C ILE A 79 -7.48 1.67 -7.21
N THR A 80 -6.18 1.65 -6.95
CA THR A 80 -5.56 0.68 -6.04
C THR A 80 -6.04 0.93 -4.60
N GLU A 81 -6.05 2.17 -4.12
CA GLU A 81 -6.54 2.52 -2.78
C GLU A 81 -8.06 2.23 -2.61
N GLU A 82 -8.88 2.51 -3.63
CA GLU A 82 -10.33 2.20 -3.64
C GLU A 82 -10.63 0.70 -3.60
N ALA A 83 -9.65 -0.16 -3.91
CA ALA A 83 -9.79 -1.61 -3.81
C ALA A 83 -9.67 -2.14 -2.37
N LEU A 84 -9.67 -1.27 -1.35
CA LEU A 84 -9.56 -1.60 0.07
C LEU A 84 -10.43 -2.78 0.55
N PRO A 85 -11.71 -2.94 0.13
CA PRO A 85 -12.51 -4.11 0.51
C PRO A 85 -11.83 -5.44 0.14
N THR A 86 -11.09 -5.49 -0.97
CA THR A 86 -10.32 -6.66 -1.39
C THR A 86 -9.15 -6.93 -0.45
N TYR A 87 -8.46 -5.88 0.02
CA TYR A 87 -7.35 -6.01 0.96
C TYR A 87 -7.82 -6.47 2.34
N GLN A 88 -8.90 -5.89 2.84
CA GLN A 88 -9.51 -6.31 4.09
C GLN A 88 -9.99 -7.77 4.01
N ALA A 89 -10.63 -8.17 2.91
CA ALA A 89 -11.03 -9.57 2.69
C ALA A 89 -9.81 -10.51 2.67
N ARG A 90 -8.69 -10.08 2.09
CA ARG A 90 -7.43 -10.85 2.10
C ARG A 90 -6.86 -10.98 3.50
N ILE A 91 -6.83 -9.91 4.29
CA ILE A 91 -6.39 -9.94 5.69
C ILE A 91 -7.29 -10.89 6.51
N ASN A 92 -8.61 -10.76 6.39
CA ASN A 92 -9.56 -11.64 7.06
C ASN A 92 -9.52 -13.10 6.56
N GLY A 93 -9.00 -13.33 5.36
CA GLY A 93 -8.73 -14.67 4.84
C GLY A 93 -7.53 -15.35 5.49
N LEU A 94 -6.65 -14.60 6.16
CA LEU A 94 -5.54 -15.16 6.93
C LEU A 94 -6.02 -15.58 8.32
N GLU A 95 -5.82 -16.84 8.67
CA GLU A 95 -6.31 -17.44 9.92
C GLU A 95 -5.92 -16.65 11.18
N ILE A 96 -4.76 -15.99 11.16
CA ILE A 96 -4.21 -15.19 12.27
C ILE A 96 -4.96 -13.87 12.48
N PHE A 97 -5.30 -13.18 11.38
CA PHE A 97 -5.89 -11.84 11.41
C PHE A 97 -7.41 -11.88 11.27
N ARG A 98 -7.97 -13.09 11.12
CA ARG A 98 -9.38 -13.30 10.85
C ARG A 98 -10.24 -12.79 11.99
N ASP A 99 -10.98 -11.74 11.71
CA ASP A 99 -12.08 -11.28 12.53
C ASP A 99 -13.34 -12.09 12.19
N GLN A 100 -13.79 -12.92 13.13
CA GLN A 100 -14.91 -13.83 12.92
C GLN A 100 -16.26 -13.13 13.10
N THR A 101 -16.34 -12.20 14.04
CA THR A 101 -17.59 -11.52 14.39
C THR A 101 -17.69 -10.11 13.82
N GLY A 102 -16.58 -9.55 13.33
CA GLY A 102 -16.45 -8.14 12.95
C GLY A 102 -16.13 -7.23 14.13
N VAL A 103 -16.07 -7.77 15.35
CA VAL A 103 -15.79 -7.04 16.59
C VAL A 103 -14.89 -7.83 17.54
N ASP A 104 -14.16 -8.85 17.04
CA ASP A 104 -13.29 -9.66 17.88
C ASP A 104 -12.23 -8.77 18.57
N ASP A 105 -11.94 -9.06 19.85
CA ASP A 105 -11.06 -8.24 20.71
C ASP A 105 -9.59 -8.70 20.67
N THR A 106 -9.21 -9.55 19.72
CA THR A 106 -7.80 -9.91 19.54
C THR A 106 -7.01 -8.70 19.02
N PRO A 107 -5.72 -8.55 19.36
CA PRO A 107 -4.91 -7.48 18.77
C PRO A 107 -4.80 -7.60 17.25
N TRP A 108 -4.87 -8.82 16.69
CA TRP A 108 -4.78 -9.03 15.25
C TRP A 108 -6.02 -8.52 14.51
N SER A 109 -7.22 -8.80 15.02
CA SER A 109 -8.48 -8.28 14.50
C SER A 109 -8.61 -6.77 14.71
N ILE A 110 -8.20 -6.24 15.87
CA ILE A 110 -8.15 -4.80 16.14
C ILE A 110 -7.21 -4.10 15.16
N TRP A 111 -6.01 -4.66 14.93
CA TRP A 111 -5.08 -4.15 13.92
C TRP A 111 -5.70 -4.14 12.53
N GLY A 112 -6.31 -5.25 12.11
CA GLY A 112 -6.95 -5.36 10.79
C GLY A 112 -8.01 -4.29 10.57
N ARG A 113 -8.92 -4.08 11.54
CA ARG A 113 -9.94 -3.03 11.47
C ARG A 113 -9.35 -1.62 11.52
N GLY A 114 -8.39 -1.37 12.42
CA GLY A 114 -7.74 -0.07 12.59
C GLY A 114 -6.94 0.34 11.35
N TRP A 115 -6.16 -0.57 10.79
CA TRP A 115 -5.45 -0.38 9.52
C TRP A 115 -6.43 -0.08 8.39
N SER A 116 -7.51 -0.86 8.24
CA SER A 116 -8.52 -0.57 7.20
C SER A 116 -9.18 0.79 7.38
N ALA A 117 -9.47 1.21 8.61
CA ALA A 117 -10.00 2.56 8.88
C ALA A 117 -8.98 3.65 8.50
N GLU A 118 -7.69 3.41 8.75
CA GLU A 118 -6.64 4.34 8.34
C GLU A 118 -6.49 4.42 6.81
N GLU A 119 -6.46 3.29 6.10
CA GLU A 119 -6.33 3.21 4.63
C GLU A 119 -7.53 3.79 3.88
N ASN A 120 -8.75 3.67 4.42
CA ASN A 120 -9.95 4.22 3.78
C ASN A 120 -9.81 5.71 3.46
N ARG A 121 -9.12 6.45 4.33
CA ARG A 121 -8.87 7.89 4.14
C ARG A 121 -7.96 8.18 2.96
N HIS A 122 -7.09 7.25 2.55
CA HIS A 122 -6.23 7.41 1.38
C HIS A 122 -7.07 7.41 0.11
N GLY A 123 -7.91 6.39 -0.08
CA GLY A 123 -8.87 6.31 -1.19
C GLY A 123 -9.81 7.51 -1.23
N ASP A 124 -10.42 7.87 -0.09
CA ASP A 124 -11.31 9.02 0.01
C ASP A 124 -10.63 10.34 -0.42
N LEU A 125 -9.41 10.59 0.05
CA LEU A 125 -8.66 11.79 -0.31
C LEU A 125 -8.29 11.76 -1.79
N LEU A 126 -7.71 10.65 -2.27
CA LEU A 126 -7.30 10.54 -3.66
C LEU A 126 -8.48 10.63 -4.62
N ASN A 127 -9.63 10.02 -4.33
CA ASN A 127 -10.84 10.11 -5.15
C ASN A 127 -11.35 11.56 -5.20
N ARG A 128 -11.43 12.24 -4.05
CA ARG A 128 -11.87 13.65 -4.00
C ARG A 128 -10.87 14.59 -4.68
N CYS A 129 -9.58 14.38 -4.49
CA CYS A 129 -8.50 15.09 -5.17
C CYS A 129 -8.59 14.84 -6.67
N CYS A 130 -8.65 13.59 -7.12
CA CYS A 130 -8.92 13.22 -8.49
C CYS A 130 -10.14 14.00 -9.03
N LEU A 131 -11.31 13.93 -8.40
CA LEU A 131 -12.49 14.68 -8.84
C LEU A 131 -12.29 16.21 -8.89
N SER A 132 -11.39 16.78 -8.05
CA SER A 132 -11.27 18.23 -7.84
C SER A 132 -10.05 18.86 -8.54
N ALA A 133 -8.85 18.27 -8.43
CA ALA A 133 -7.68 18.41 -9.30
C ALA A 133 -6.53 17.46 -8.84
N TRP A 134 -5.75 16.92 -9.80
CA TRP A 134 -5.11 15.60 -9.72
C TRP A 134 -3.56 15.66 -9.41
N GLY A 135 -2.98 14.75 -8.59
CA GLY A 135 -1.52 14.41 -8.52
C GLY A 135 -1.03 13.13 -7.72
N VAL A 136 0.07 12.45 -8.16
CA VAL A 136 0.63 11.02 -8.06
C VAL A 136 1.45 10.54 -6.83
N HIS A 137 1.59 9.19 -6.68
CA HIS A 137 2.75 8.50 -6.07
C HIS A 137 3.48 7.46 -6.99
N GLY A 138 4.79 7.23 -6.79
CA GLY A 138 5.56 6.20 -7.52
C GLY A 138 6.43 5.41 -6.54
N ARG A 139 6.34 4.07 -6.55
CA ARG A 139 7.03 3.21 -5.56
C ARG A 139 8.41 2.76 -6.02
N ASP A 140 9.46 3.06 -5.24
CA ASP A 140 10.79 2.45 -5.35
C ASP A 140 10.82 1.06 -4.71
N TYR A 141 10.50 0.04 -5.51
CA TYR A 141 10.45 -1.34 -5.05
C TYR A 141 11.81 -1.87 -4.55
N MET A 142 12.92 -1.43 -5.17
CA MET A 142 14.26 -1.89 -4.78
C MET A 142 14.71 -1.28 -3.46
N GLY A 143 14.38 -0.01 -3.22
CA GLY A 143 14.61 0.67 -1.95
C GLY A 143 13.89 -0.05 -0.81
N VAL A 144 12.60 -0.36 -0.99
CA VAL A 144 11.81 -1.13 -0.01
C VAL A 144 12.45 -2.49 0.27
N TYR A 145 12.80 -3.24 -0.78
CA TYR A 145 13.39 -4.56 -0.62
C TYR A 145 14.73 -4.52 0.14
N THR A 146 15.61 -3.59 -0.22
CA THR A 146 16.91 -3.40 0.43
C THR A 146 16.73 -3.06 1.91
N HIS A 147 15.78 -2.17 2.21
CA HIS A 147 15.45 -1.80 3.59
C HIS A 147 14.98 -3.01 4.41
N LEU A 148 14.07 -3.84 3.88
CA LEU A 148 13.51 -4.98 4.60
C LEU A 148 14.55 -6.07 4.89
N VAL A 149 15.41 -6.41 3.92
CA VAL A 149 16.50 -7.38 4.12
C VAL A 149 17.43 -6.93 5.25
N ALA A 150 17.77 -5.65 5.28
CA ALA A 150 18.61 -5.07 6.34
C ALA A 150 17.87 -5.03 7.69
N LYS A 151 16.61 -4.57 7.70
CA LYS A 151 15.79 -4.42 8.92
C LYS A 151 15.56 -5.75 9.64
N TRP A 152 15.32 -6.82 8.89
CA TRP A 152 15.17 -8.17 9.44
C TRP A 152 16.49 -8.92 9.60
N ASN A 153 17.61 -8.27 9.28
CA ASN A 153 18.96 -8.80 9.45
C ASN A 153 19.14 -10.18 8.77
N VAL A 154 18.49 -10.36 7.61
CA VAL A 154 18.35 -11.66 6.94
C VAL A 154 19.70 -12.28 6.62
N GLU A 155 20.68 -11.49 6.17
CA GLU A 155 22.03 -11.93 5.83
C GLU A 155 22.78 -12.55 7.02
N LYS A 156 22.45 -12.17 8.26
CA LYS A 156 23.15 -12.64 9.47
C LYS A 156 22.43 -13.78 10.19
N LEU A 157 21.32 -14.28 9.66
CA LEU A 157 20.64 -15.44 10.24
C LEU A 157 21.53 -16.68 10.17
N THR A 158 21.68 -17.36 11.30
CA THR A 158 22.46 -18.59 11.43
C THR A 158 21.58 -19.74 11.92
N GLY A 159 22.03 -21.00 11.75
CA GLY A 159 21.25 -22.18 12.21
C GLY A 159 20.11 -22.58 11.27
N LEU A 160 20.09 -22.06 10.05
CA LEU A 160 19.08 -22.40 9.03
C LEU A 160 19.31 -23.80 8.45
N SER A 161 18.24 -24.43 7.96
CA SER A 161 18.31 -25.66 7.15
C SER A 161 19.01 -25.40 5.80
N SER A 162 19.26 -26.44 5.00
CA SER A 162 19.78 -26.28 3.64
C SER A 162 18.87 -25.42 2.77
N GLU A 163 17.56 -25.71 2.79
CA GLU A 163 16.53 -24.92 2.09
C GLU A 163 16.47 -23.49 2.63
N GLY A 164 16.58 -23.31 3.96
CA GLY A 164 16.60 -21.98 4.57
C GLY A 164 17.81 -21.14 4.14
N ARG A 165 18.98 -21.75 3.98
CA ARG A 165 20.18 -21.07 3.44
C ARG A 165 20.02 -20.70 1.97
N GLU A 166 19.43 -21.59 1.17
CA GLU A 166 19.15 -21.29 -0.25
C GLU A 166 18.17 -20.11 -0.39
N ALA A 167 17.13 -20.06 0.45
CA ALA A 167 16.21 -18.94 0.51
C ALA A 167 16.90 -17.64 0.97
N GLN A 168 17.77 -17.72 1.99
CA GLN A 168 18.57 -16.59 2.47
C GLN A 168 19.46 -16.01 1.37
N ASP A 169 20.21 -16.86 0.65
CA ASP A 169 21.09 -16.46 -0.46
C ASP A 169 20.29 -15.84 -1.61
N TYR A 170 19.14 -16.44 -1.95
CA TYR A 170 18.26 -15.92 -2.98
C TYR A 170 17.76 -14.52 -2.63
N VAL A 171 17.24 -14.35 -1.40
CA VAL A 171 16.69 -13.07 -0.92
C VAL A 171 17.78 -12.00 -0.87
N CYS A 172 18.94 -12.28 -0.27
CA CYS A 172 20.03 -11.30 -0.18
C CYS A 172 20.62 -10.95 -1.55
N GLY A 173 20.59 -11.87 -2.51
CA GLY A 173 21.08 -11.67 -3.87
C GLY A 173 20.10 -10.95 -4.81
N LEU A 174 18.80 -10.86 -4.46
CA LEU A 174 17.76 -10.46 -5.41
C LEU A 174 17.89 -9.00 -5.87
N VAL A 175 18.24 -8.08 -4.97
CA VAL A 175 18.43 -6.65 -5.33
C VAL A 175 19.49 -6.48 -6.41
N LYS A 176 20.62 -7.20 -6.28
CA LYS A 176 21.71 -7.14 -7.28
C LYS A 176 21.26 -7.68 -8.63
N LYS A 177 20.39 -8.71 -8.64
CA LYS A 177 19.79 -9.24 -9.88
C LYS A 177 18.82 -8.24 -10.49
N MET A 178 17.94 -7.64 -9.70
CA MET A 178 16.97 -6.63 -10.15
C MET A 178 17.66 -5.41 -10.77
N LYS A 179 18.68 -4.84 -10.11
CA LYS A 179 19.47 -3.72 -10.66
C LYS A 179 20.08 -4.03 -12.02
N ARG A 180 20.70 -5.22 -12.17
CA ARG A 180 21.27 -5.64 -13.46
C ARG A 180 20.22 -5.82 -14.55
N LEU A 181 19.00 -6.24 -14.20
CA LEU A 181 17.90 -6.38 -15.15
C LEU A 181 17.35 -5.01 -15.55
N GLU A 182 17.20 -4.09 -14.61
CA GLU A 182 16.77 -2.71 -14.86
C GLU A 182 17.78 -1.97 -15.74
N GLU A 183 19.08 -2.01 -15.42
CA GLU A 183 20.15 -1.42 -16.24
C GLU A 183 20.11 -1.94 -17.69
N ARG A 184 19.87 -3.24 -17.87
CA ARG A 184 19.71 -3.86 -19.20
C ARG A 184 18.41 -3.46 -19.89
N GLY A 185 17.34 -3.25 -19.13
CA GLY A 185 16.05 -2.79 -19.64
C GLY A 185 16.12 -1.34 -20.10
N MET A 186 16.69 -0.45 -19.30
CA MET A 186 16.91 0.96 -19.63
C MET A 186 17.85 1.12 -20.84
N ALA A 187 18.91 0.31 -20.93
CA ALA A 187 19.81 0.31 -22.08
C ALA A 187 19.14 -0.12 -23.40
N LYS A 188 17.96 -0.75 -23.33
CA LYS A 188 17.14 -1.19 -24.47
C LYS A 188 15.85 -0.40 -24.61
N ALA A 189 15.62 0.61 -23.75
CA ALA A 189 14.41 1.41 -23.79
C ALA A 189 14.48 2.34 -25.00
N GLU A 190 13.74 2.01 -26.05
CA GLU A 190 13.43 2.96 -27.12
C GLU A 190 12.31 3.90 -26.64
N VAL A 191 12.16 5.05 -27.32
CA VAL A 191 11.02 5.94 -27.09
C VAL A 191 9.75 5.15 -27.38
N ALA A 192 8.98 4.85 -26.34
CA ALA A 192 7.72 4.14 -26.48
C ALA A 192 6.73 5.02 -27.28
N PRO A 193 5.91 4.42 -28.16
CA PRO A 193 4.83 5.15 -28.81
C PRO A 193 3.82 5.62 -27.75
N GLY A 194 3.19 6.76 -28.00
CA GLY A 194 2.12 7.28 -27.14
C GLY A 194 0.96 6.29 -27.06
N ILE A 195 0.43 6.07 -25.86
CA ILE A 195 -0.69 5.15 -25.61
C ILE A 195 -1.89 5.96 -25.12
N PRO A 196 -3.08 5.81 -25.72
CA PRO A 196 -4.27 6.51 -25.26
C PRO A 196 -4.82 5.87 -23.97
N PHE A 197 -5.15 6.70 -22.98
CA PHE A 197 -5.81 6.25 -21.74
C PHE A 197 -7.25 6.76 -21.68
N SER A 198 -8.21 5.85 -21.46
CA SER A 198 -9.64 6.21 -21.30
C SER A 198 -9.87 7.12 -20.10
N TRP A 199 -9.04 7.00 -19.06
CA TRP A 199 -9.05 7.85 -17.87
C TRP A 199 -8.73 9.33 -18.19
N LEU A 200 -8.03 9.58 -19.29
CA LEU A 200 -7.68 10.92 -19.78
C LEU A 200 -8.51 11.31 -21.01
N CYS A 201 -9.73 10.78 -21.15
CA CYS A 201 -10.60 11.03 -22.30
C CYS A 201 -9.95 10.68 -23.65
N GLY A 202 -9.06 9.67 -23.67
CA GLY A 202 -8.39 9.20 -24.89
C GLY A 202 -7.14 10.00 -25.28
N ARG A 203 -6.64 10.91 -24.44
CA ARG A 203 -5.32 11.54 -24.65
C ARG A 203 -4.21 10.50 -24.53
N GLU A 204 -3.15 10.70 -25.33
CA GLU A 204 -1.96 9.84 -25.38
C GLU A 204 -0.88 10.36 -24.44
N VAL A 205 -0.20 9.44 -23.75
CA VAL A 205 1.04 9.66 -22.99
C VAL A 205 2.14 8.74 -23.50
#